data_AF-A0A679GDC2-F1
#
_entry.id   AF-A0A679GDC2-F1
#
_cell.length_a   1.000
_cell.length_b   1.000
_cell.length_c   1.000
_cell.angle_alpha   90.00
_cell.angle_beta   90.00
_cell.angle_gamma   90.00
#
_symmetry.space_group_name_H-M   'P 1'
#
loop_
_entity.id
_entity.type
_entity.pdbx_description
1 polymer ?
#
loop_
_entity_poly.entity_id
_entity_poly.type
_entity_poly.pdbx_seq_one_letter_code
_entity_poly.pdbx_strand_id
1 'polypeptide(L)' 'MNETSNERHQRLAKAAAAAWKEVADLMAANPDMGDVRNQDLLFRLQSAAEQAAWAYWENVDAEDAEAEPDEV' A
#
# COMPACT_ATOMS: atom_id res chain seq x y z
N MET A 1 22.60 -9.12 -5.65
CA MET A 1 21.62 -9.58 -6.65
C MET A 1 20.50 -8.58 -6.60
N ASN A 2 20.16 -7.93 -7.72
CA ASN A 2 19.02 -7.01 -7.78
C ASN A 2 17.73 -7.82 -7.90
N GLU A 3 16.66 -7.37 -7.25
CA GLU A 3 15.32 -7.97 -7.32
C GLU A 3 14.74 -7.84 -8.75
N THR A 4 14.11 -8.91 -9.25
CA THR A 4 13.37 -8.91 -10.52
C THR A 4 12.11 -8.03 -10.42
N SER A 5 11.57 -7.55 -11.55
CA SER A 5 10.31 -6.77 -11.56
C SER A 5 9.17 -7.53 -10.87
N ASN A 6 8.97 -8.82 -11.17
CA ASN A 6 7.93 -9.63 -10.53
C ASN A 6 8.12 -9.75 -9.00
N GLU A 7 9.35 -9.95 -8.52
CA GLU A 7 9.64 -9.97 -7.07
C GLU A 7 9.27 -8.64 -6.41
N ARG A 8 9.53 -7.53 -7.10
CA ARG A 8 9.21 -6.16 -6.67
C ARG A 8 7.73 -5.90 -6.58
N HIS A 9 6.97 -6.22 -7.64
CA HIS A 9 5.52 -6.14 -7.65
C HIS A 9 4.93 -6.92 -6.49
N GLN A 10 5.36 -8.17 -6.31
CA GLN A 10 4.86 -8.99 -5.21
C GLN A 10 5.20 -8.41 -3.84
N ARG A 11 6.42 -7.88 -3.64
CA ARG A 11 6.83 -7.28 -2.37
C ARG A 11 6.01 -6.03 -2.05
N LEU A 12 5.85 -5.13 -3.02
CA LEU A 12 5.09 -3.89 -2.86
C LEU A 12 3.59 -4.16 -2.68
N ALA A 13 3.00 -5.05 -3.47
CA ALA A 13 1.60 -5.46 -3.32
C ALA A 13 1.33 -6.10 -1.95
N LYS A 14 2.23 -6.97 -1.46
CA LYS A 14 2.13 -7.56 -0.12
C LYS A 14 2.24 -6.51 0.97
N ALA A 15 3.13 -5.53 0.83
CA ALA A 15 3.28 -4.44 1.79
C ALA A 15 2.00 -3.58 1.86
N ALA A 16 1.45 -3.19 0.70
CA ALA A 16 0.19 -2.45 0.64
C ALA A 16 -0.98 -3.24 1.26
N ALA A 17 -1.11 -4.53 0.92
CA ALA A 17 -2.14 -5.40 1.48
C ALA A 17 -2.01 -5.56 3.00
N ALA A 18 -0.79 -5.72 3.52
CA ALA A 18 -0.54 -5.83 4.95
C ALA A 18 -0.93 -4.54 5.70
N ALA A 19 -0.59 -3.37 5.15
CA ALA A 19 -0.94 -2.09 5.76
C ALA A 19 -2.47 -1.87 5.82
N TRP A 20 -3.19 -2.21 4.74
CA TRP A 20 -4.67 -2.16 4.75
C TRP A 20 -5.30 -3.17 5.71
N LYS A 21 -4.65 -4.31 5.93
CA LYS A 21 -5.11 -5.29 6.93
C LYS A 21 -5.06 -4.70 8.33
N GLU A 22 -4.03 -3.93 8.69
CA GLU A 22 -3.95 -3.29 10.02
C GLU A 22 -5.10 -2.30 10.26
N VAL A 23 -5.50 -1.55 9.23
CA VAL A 23 -6.70 -0.69 9.29
C VAL A 23 -7.95 -1.54 9.50
N ALA A 24 -8.11 -2.63 8.74
CA ALA A 24 -9.27 -3.51 8.85
C ALA A 24 -9.36 -4.19 10.22
N ASP A 25 -8.23 -4.64 10.76
CA ASP A 25 -8.12 -5.26 12.09
C ASP A 25 -8.48 -4.26 13.19
N LEU A 26 -7.98 -3.02 13.10
CA LEU A 26 -8.36 -1.95 14.03
C LEU A 26 -9.88 -1.75 13.99
N MET A 27 -10.48 -1.56 12.82
CA MET A 27 -11.92 -1.31 12.69
C MET A 27 -12.75 -2.52 13.16
N ALA A 28 -12.29 -3.74 12.91
CA ALA A 28 -12.95 -4.97 13.36
C ALA A 28 -12.94 -5.12 14.88
N ALA A 29 -11.94 -4.56 15.57
CA ALA A 29 -11.92 -4.48 17.03
C ALA A 29 -12.94 -3.48 17.62
N ASN A 30 -13.64 -2.73 16.76
CA ASN A 30 -14.65 -1.73 17.12
C ASN A 30 -14.16 -0.72 18.19
N PRO A 31 -13.06 0.02 17.91
CA PRO A 31 -12.49 0.98 18.85
C PRO A 31 -13.48 2.11 19.13
N ASP A 32 -13.43 2.67 20.34
CA ASP A 32 -14.20 3.86 20.66
C ASP A 32 -13.66 5.06 19.90
N MET A 33 -14.36 5.46 18.85
CA MET A 33 -14.01 6.60 18.02
C MET A 33 -14.35 7.94 18.69
N GLY A 34 -14.90 7.96 19.90
CA GLY A 34 -14.93 9.14 20.76
C GLY A 34 -13.58 9.46 21.40
N ASP A 35 -12.66 8.50 21.49
CA ASP A 35 -11.29 8.71 21.98
C ASP A 35 -10.38 9.20 20.84
N VAL A 36 -9.82 10.40 21.03
CA VAL A 36 -8.90 11.06 20.08
C VAL A 36 -7.70 10.17 19.75
N ARG A 37 -7.24 9.32 20.69
CA ARG A 37 -6.10 8.42 20.44
C ARG A 37 -6.42 7.36 19.39
N ASN A 38 -7.67 6.87 19.37
CA ASN A 38 -8.10 5.89 18.38
C ASN A 38 -8.28 6.54 17.00
N GLN A 39 -8.77 7.79 16.97
CA GLN A 39 -8.87 8.56 15.73
C GLN A 39 -7.48 8.83 15.12
N ASP A 40 -6.52 9.28 15.94
CA ASP A 40 -5.15 9.54 15.53
C ASP A 40 -4.43 8.24 15.10
N LEU A 41 -4.65 7.14 15.81
CA LEU A 41 -4.16 5.82 15.38
C LEU A 41 -4.74 5.41 14.02
N LEU A 42 -6.05 5.54 13.82
CA LEU A 42 -6.70 5.23 12.55
C LEU A 42 -6.10 6.08 11.42
N PHE A 43 -5.95 7.38 11.63
CA PHE A 43 -5.39 8.29 10.64
C PHE A 43 -3.97 7.89 10.23
N ARG A 44 -3.11 7.55 11.20
CA ARG A 44 -1.74 7.09 10.91
C ARG A 44 -1.71 5.80 10.11
N LEU A 45 -2.54 4.83 10.47
CA LEU A 45 -2.62 3.55 9.77
C LEU A 45 -3.13 3.74 8.34
N GLN A 46 -4.16 4.56 8.14
CA GLN A 46 -4.68 4.89 6.82
C GLN A 46 -3.62 5.60 5.97
N SER A 47 -2.93 6.60 6.52
CA SER A 47 -1.88 7.32 5.80
C SER A 47 -0.70 6.40 5.41
N ALA A 48 -0.31 5.48 6.29
CA ALA A 48 0.72 4.48 5.98
C ALA A 48 0.26 3.52 4.88
N ALA A 49 -1.00 3.07 4.91
CA ALA A 49 -1.57 2.20 3.89
C ALA A 49 -1.67 2.88 2.52
N GLU A 50 -2.07 4.15 2.49
CA GLU A 50 -2.09 4.97 1.27
C GLU A 50 -0.69 5.14 0.67
N GLN A 51 0.32 5.44 1.49
CA GLN A 51 1.71 5.56 1.04
C GLN A 51 2.25 4.23 0.48
N ALA A 52 1.93 3.10 1.13
CA ALA A 52 2.34 1.78 0.65
C ALA A 52 1.66 1.41 -0.68
N ALA A 53 0.38 1.75 -0.84
CA ALA A 53 -0.35 1.57 -2.09
C ALA A 53 0.20 2.47 -3.21
N TRP A 54 0.52 3.73 -2.87
CA TRP A 54 1.13 4.67 -3.80
C TRP A 54 2.47 4.17 -4.32
N ALA A 55 3.33 3.66 -3.44
CA ALA A 55 4.61 3.08 -3.84
C ALA A 55 4.48 1.88 -4.79
N TYR A 56 3.40 1.09 -4.66
CA TYR A 56 3.09 0.04 -5.61
C TYR A 56 2.70 0.62 -6.98
N TRP A 57 1.76 1.57 -7.02
CA TRP A 57 1.28 2.15 -8.27
C TRP A 57 2.35 2.95 -9.00
N GLU A 58 3.17 3.74 -8.31
CA GLU A 58 4.32 4.41 -8.94
C GLU A 58 5.30 3.43 -9.57
N ASN A 59 5.51 2.26 -8.96
CA ASN A 59 6.35 1.22 -9.55
C ASN A 59 5.73 0.63 -10.81
N VAL A 60 4.41 0.39 -10.81
CA VAL A 60 3.67 -0.08 -12.00
C VAL A 60 3.75 0.96 -13.11
N ASP A 61 3.42 2.22 -12.81
CA ASP A 61 3.42 3.31 -13.79
C ASP A 61 4.81 3.56 -14.38
N ALA A 62 5.87 3.46 -13.56
CA ALA A 62 7.25 3.60 -14.03
C ALA A 62 7.65 2.45 -14.97
N GLU A 63 7.29 1.22 -14.65
CA GLU A 63 7.56 0.06 -15.51
C GLU A 63 6.76 0.14 -16.83
N ASP A 64 5.51 0.60 -16.79
CA ASP A 64 4.69 0.82 -17.98
C ASP A 64 5.23 1.97 -18.85
N ALA A 65 5.76 3.04 -18.26
CA ALA A 65 6.38 4.14 -19.00
C ALA A 65 7.71 3.75 -19.67
N GLU A 66 8.42 2.76 -19.12
CA GLU A 66 9.66 2.21 -19.68
C GLU A 66 9.41 1.09 -20.70
N ALA A 67 8.19 0.55 -20.80
CA ALA A 67 7.83 -0.45 -21.79
C ALA A 67 7.84 0.16 -23.21
N GLU A 68 8.53 -0.50 -24.15
CA GLU A 68 8.52 -0.06 -25.54
C GLU A 68 7.09 -0.09 -26.10
N PRO A 69 6.68 0.93 -26.88
CA PRO A 69 5.36 0.93 -27.49
C PRO A 69 5.25 -0.24 -28.47
N ASP A 70 4.12 -0.96 -28.43
CA ASP A 70 3.84 -2.04 -29.38
C ASP A 70 4.03 -1.52 -30.83
N GLU A 71 4.93 -2.14 -31.59
CA GLU A 71 5.07 -1.90 -33.02
C GLU A 71 3.76 -2.32 -33.72
N VAL A 72 2.96 -1.32 -34.14
CA VAL A 72 1.74 -1.48 -34.96
C VAL A 72 2.03 -1.88 -36.39
#